data_AF-A0A4U0H718-F1
#
_entry.id   AF-A0A4U0H718-F1
#
_cell.length_a   1.000
_cell.length_b   1.000
_cell.length_c   1.000
_cell.angle_alpha   90.00
_cell.angle_beta   90.00
_cell.angle_gamma   90.00
#
_symmetry.space_group_name_H-M   'P 1'
#
loop_
_entity.id
_entity.type
_entity.pdbx_description
1 polymer ?
#
loop_
_entity_poly.entity_id
_entity_poly.type
_entity_poly.pdbx_seq_one_letter_code
_entity_poly.pdbx_strand_id
1 'polypeptide(L)'
;MGTSLTYRFNSYKILDQDEAVLRANDNPFAVVVLTALLAILHRNVTDEQLKEIKHDLYAEMIKREMDKDTRQGIYDFLARYVSFKNQTMFTIFEKEVEVKTGRNTTMGTREYLLEKAKNQERAKAEKLLEQERAKAEAEKRTIALEFKKMGVSIADIAKGTGLSIEEIDSLV
;
A
#
# COMPACT_ATOMS: atom_id res chain seq x y z
N MET A 1 -24.76 3.20 -38.77
CA MET A 1 -24.97 4.13 -37.64
C MET A 1 -23.98 3.74 -36.56
N GLY A 2 -23.05 4.61 -36.19
CA GLY A 2 -22.00 4.29 -35.22
C GLY A 2 -21.80 5.44 -34.25
N THR A 3 -21.61 5.13 -32.98
CA THR A 3 -21.40 6.11 -31.90
C THR A 3 -19.98 5.97 -31.38
N SER A 4 -19.31 7.08 -31.13
CA SER A 4 -18.01 7.11 -30.46
C SER A 4 -18.08 7.97 -29.19
N LEU A 5 -17.24 7.62 -28.21
CA LEU A 5 -17.12 8.33 -26.95
C LEU A 5 -15.64 8.59 -26.68
N THR A 6 -15.29 9.83 -26.35
CA THR A 6 -13.91 10.24 -26.07
C THR A 6 -13.83 10.84 -24.69
N TYR A 7 -12.95 10.29 -23.86
CA TYR A 7 -12.62 10.83 -22.54
C TYR A 7 -11.28 11.54 -22.60
N ARG A 8 -11.19 12.71 -21.96
CA ARG A 8 -9.95 13.44 -21.75
C ARG A 8 -9.76 13.63 -20.24
N PHE A 9 -8.62 13.19 -19.75
CA PHE A 9 -8.24 13.33 -18.35
C PHE A 9 -7.18 14.42 -18.21
N ASN A 10 -7.12 15.04 -17.02
CA ASN A 10 -6.04 15.94 -16.68
C ASN A 10 -4.72 15.16 -16.65
N SER A 11 -3.71 15.68 -17.32
CA SER A 11 -2.36 15.12 -17.32
C SER A 11 -1.41 16.06 -16.59
N TYR A 12 -0.49 15.48 -15.82
CA TYR A 12 0.56 16.21 -15.14
C TYR A 12 1.91 15.81 -15.74
N LYS A 13 2.55 16.73 -16.47
CA LYS A 13 3.77 16.45 -17.22
C LYS A 13 5.00 16.78 -16.36
N ILE A 14 5.67 15.73 -15.88
CA ILE A 14 6.82 15.82 -14.98
C ILE A 14 8.00 16.58 -15.63
N LEU A 15 8.24 16.34 -16.92
CA LEU A 15 9.33 16.99 -17.67
C LEU A 15 9.21 18.51 -17.80
N ASP A 16 8.01 19.06 -17.63
CA ASP A 16 7.77 20.51 -17.72
C ASP A 16 7.83 21.19 -16.36
N GLN A 17 8.11 20.44 -15.28
CA GLN A 17 8.18 20.98 -13.94
C GLN A 17 9.56 21.58 -13.67
N ASP A 18 9.58 22.64 -12.86
CA ASP A 18 10.81 23.31 -12.43
C ASP A 18 11.33 22.71 -11.12
N GLU A 19 12.64 22.42 -11.09
CA GLU A 19 13.28 21.80 -9.93
C GLU A 19 13.24 22.69 -8.68
N ALA A 20 13.53 23.99 -8.84
CA ALA A 20 13.58 24.92 -7.71
C ALA A 20 12.19 25.11 -7.09
N VAL A 21 11.14 25.18 -7.93
CA VAL A 21 9.75 25.22 -7.48
C VAL A 21 9.38 23.96 -6.69
N LEU A 22 9.79 22.77 -7.14
CA LEU A 22 9.52 21.50 -6.44
C LEU A 22 10.25 21.39 -5.11
N ARG A 23 11.47 21.93 -5.02
CA ARG A 23 12.27 21.98 -3.78
C ARG A 23 11.67 22.96 -2.76
N ALA A 24 11.22 24.12 -3.20
CA ALA A 24 10.58 25.11 -2.35
C ALA A 24 9.14 24.74 -1.92
N ASN A 25 8.57 23.68 -2.48
CA ASN A 25 7.20 23.27 -2.18
C ASN A 25 7.16 22.40 -0.92
N ASP A 26 6.41 22.84 0.09
CA ASP A 26 6.26 22.13 1.36
C ASP A 26 5.49 20.81 1.24
N ASN A 27 4.78 20.58 0.13
CA ASN A 27 4.03 19.35 -0.07
C ASN A 27 4.98 18.14 -0.12
N PRO A 28 4.78 17.11 0.73
CA PRO A 28 5.62 15.90 0.72
C PRO A 28 5.63 15.19 -0.64
N PHE A 29 4.52 15.25 -1.39
CA PHE A 29 4.43 14.63 -2.71
C PHE A 29 5.29 15.34 -3.78
N ALA A 30 5.66 16.60 -3.57
CA ALA A 30 6.58 17.27 -4.49
C ALA A 30 7.99 16.61 -4.49
N VAL A 31 8.38 15.91 -3.42
CA VAL A 31 9.59 15.06 -3.41
C VAL A 31 9.48 13.91 -4.39
N VAL A 32 8.29 13.30 -4.53
CA VAL A 32 8.05 12.20 -5.47
C VAL A 32 8.22 12.71 -6.91
N VAL A 33 7.64 13.86 -7.22
CA VAL A 33 7.76 14.50 -8.54
C VAL A 33 9.21 14.90 -8.82
N LEU A 34 9.89 15.51 -7.84
CA LEU A 34 11.30 15.88 -7.92
C LEU A 34 12.19 14.66 -8.20
N THR A 35 11.95 13.58 -7.45
CA THR A 35 12.64 12.30 -7.62
C THR A 35 12.47 11.76 -9.04
N ALA A 36 11.24 11.75 -9.56
CA ALA A 36 10.95 11.31 -10.92
C ALA A 36 11.59 12.22 -11.99
N LEU A 37 11.56 13.54 -11.79
CA LEU A 37 12.20 14.52 -12.67
C LEU A 37 13.72 14.26 -12.75
N LEU A 38 14.39 14.17 -11.60
CA LEU A 38 15.83 13.90 -11.53
C LEU A 38 16.18 12.54 -12.13
N ALA A 39 15.35 11.51 -11.95
CA ALA A 39 15.55 10.20 -12.57
C ALA A 39 15.59 10.29 -14.11
N ILE A 40 14.71 11.12 -14.69
CA ILE A 40 14.62 11.30 -16.14
C ILE A 40 15.83 12.13 -16.64
N LEU A 41 16.17 13.22 -15.94
CA LEU A 41 17.28 14.09 -16.31
C LEU A 41 18.65 13.40 -16.17
N HIS A 42 18.82 12.55 -15.16
CA HIS A 42 20.08 11.92 -14.79
C HIS A 42 20.17 10.44 -15.20
N ARG A 43 19.55 10.06 -16.32
CA ARG A 43 19.43 8.65 -16.76
C ARG A 43 20.76 7.88 -16.84
N ASN A 44 21.89 8.56 -17.03
CA ASN A 44 23.21 7.95 -17.26
C ASN A 44 24.25 8.29 -16.18
N VAL A 45 23.84 8.54 -14.94
CA VAL A 45 24.77 8.81 -13.83
C VAL A 45 25.47 7.55 -13.30
N THR A 46 26.61 7.75 -12.66
CA THR A 46 27.30 6.67 -11.92
C THR A 46 26.57 6.34 -10.62
N ASP A 47 26.88 5.20 -10.00
CA ASP A 47 26.27 4.83 -8.73
C ASP A 47 26.62 5.81 -7.61
N GLU A 48 27.84 6.37 -7.63
CA GLU A 48 28.27 7.40 -6.68
C GLU A 48 27.43 8.67 -6.83
N GLN A 49 27.25 9.14 -8.07
CA GLN A 49 26.39 10.30 -8.35
C GLN A 49 24.93 10.03 -7.97
N LEU A 50 24.42 8.82 -8.26
CA LEU A 50 23.08 8.42 -7.85
C LEU A 50 22.92 8.39 -6.33
N LYS A 51 23.96 7.98 -5.61
CA LYS A 51 23.98 7.98 -4.14
C LYS A 51 23.87 9.40 -3.59
N GLU A 52 24.63 10.34 -4.15
CA GLU A 52 24.57 11.76 -3.77
C GLU A 52 23.17 12.34 -4.05
N ILE A 53 22.58 12.07 -5.21
CA ILE A 53 21.21 12.48 -5.53
C ILE A 53 20.20 11.90 -4.52
N LYS A 54 20.33 10.62 -4.16
CA LYS A 54 19.44 10.00 -3.16
C LYS A 54 19.60 10.60 -1.76
N HIS A 55 20.82 10.98 -1.36
CA HIS A 55 21.05 11.70 -0.10
C HIS A 55 20.40 13.08 -0.10
N ASP A 56 20.54 13.83 -1.20
CA ASP A 56 19.90 15.13 -1.38
C ASP A 56 18.38 15.03 -1.31
N LEU A 57 17.78 14.10 -2.06
CA LEU A 57 16.34 13.84 -2.04
C LEU A 57 15.84 13.40 -0.65
N TYR A 58 16.63 12.61 0.08
CA TYR A 58 16.31 12.23 1.45
C TYR A 58 16.30 13.44 2.39
N ALA A 59 17.28 14.34 2.24
CA ALA A 59 17.33 15.59 3.02
C ALA A 59 16.10 16.48 2.71
N GLU A 60 15.72 16.61 1.45
CA GLU A 60 14.51 17.35 1.04
C GLU A 60 13.23 16.74 1.64
N MET A 61 13.15 15.42 1.72
CA MET A 61 12.03 14.74 2.38
C MET A 61 11.96 15.06 3.88
N ILE A 62 13.09 15.02 4.59
CA ILE A 62 13.11 15.22 6.05
C ILE A 62 12.77 16.67 6.45
N LYS A 63 13.00 17.65 5.57
CA LYS A 63 12.64 19.05 5.81
C LYS A 63 11.12 19.29 5.90
N ARG A 64 10.31 18.39 5.33
CA ARG A 64 8.86 18.59 5.16
C ARG A 64 8.07 17.90 6.25
N GLU A 65 7.01 18.56 6.71
CA GLU A 65 6.08 17.98 7.67
C GLU A 65 5.22 16.90 7.00
N MET A 66 5.22 15.72 7.59
CA MET A 66 4.38 14.59 7.16
C MET A 66 4.33 13.55 8.27
N ASP A 67 3.26 12.76 8.26
CA ASP A 67 3.09 11.63 9.16
C ASP A 67 4.09 10.49 8.85
N LYS A 68 4.16 9.52 9.76
CA LYS A 68 5.12 8.41 9.69
C LYS A 68 4.91 7.54 8.45
N ASP A 69 3.66 7.28 8.07
CA ASP A 69 3.31 6.36 6.99
C ASP A 69 3.60 7.01 5.63
N THR A 70 3.27 8.29 5.47
CA THR A 70 3.65 9.09 4.30
C THR A 70 5.16 9.13 4.13
N ARG A 71 5.90 9.38 5.23
CA ARG A 71 7.37 9.38 5.20
C ARG A 71 7.94 8.04 4.76
N GLN A 72 7.37 6.93 5.25
CA GLN A 72 7.76 5.59 4.82
C GLN A 72 7.50 5.38 3.33
N GLY A 73 6.31 5.74 2.84
CA GLY A 73 5.95 5.55 1.43
C GLY A 73 6.86 6.30 0.48
N ILE A 74 7.24 7.54 0.83
CA ILE A 74 8.17 8.34 0.02
C ILE A 74 9.59 7.76 0.09
N TYR A 75 10.04 7.31 1.25
CA TYR A 75 11.32 6.63 1.38
C TYR A 75 11.38 5.35 0.54
N ASP A 76 10.34 4.52 0.58
CA ASP A 76 10.24 3.30 -0.22
C ASP A 76 10.34 3.60 -1.73
N PHE A 77 9.68 4.69 -2.16
CA PHE A 77 9.75 5.16 -3.53
C PHE A 77 11.18 5.60 -3.88
N LEU A 78 11.81 6.44 -3.06
CA LEU A 78 13.20 6.93 -3.25
C LEU A 78 14.23 5.78 -3.24
N ALA A 79 14.03 4.78 -2.40
CA ALA A 79 14.89 3.60 -2.39
C ALA A 79 14.84 2.83 -3.73
N ARG A 80 13.66 2.80 -4.38
CA ARG A 80 13.36 1.88 -5.50
C ARG A 80 13.22 2.51 -6.88
N TYR A 81 13.03 3.83 -7.01
CA TYR A 81 12.72 4.49 -8.29
C TYR A 81 13.84 4.35 -9.34
N VAL A 82 15.09 4.26 -8.90
CA VAL A 82 16.26 3.93 -9.72
C VAL A 82 17.18 3.04 -8.88
N SER A 83 17.47 1.84 -9.40
CA SER A 83 18.38 0.89 -8.76
C SER A 83 19.84 1.22 -9.07
N PHE A 84 20.71 1.09 -8.07
CA PHE A 84 22.15 1.07 -8.28
C PHE A 84 22.54 -0.11 -9.17
N LYS A 85 23.58 0.05 -9.99
CA LYS A 85 24.17 -1.04 -10.78
C LYS A 85 24.88 -2.03 -9.86
N ASN A 86 25.59 -1.51 -8.86
CA ASN A 86 26.25 -2.27 -7.81
C ASN A 86 25.31 -2.46 -6.62
N GLN A 87 24.96 -3.70 -6.31
CA GLN A 87 24.08 -4.06 -5.21
C GLN A 87 24.63 -3.64 -3.84
N THR A 88 25.96 -3.54 -3.67
CA THR A 88 26.59 -3.10 -2.42
C THR A 88 26.35 -1.63 -2.13
N MET A 89 26.15 -0.79 -3.16
CA MET A 89 25.92 0.65 -3.01
C MET A 89 24.61 0.95 -2.29
N PHE A 90 23.60 0.11 -2.46
CA PHE A 90 22.36 0.22 -1.71
C PHE A 90 22.60 0.08 -0.20
N THR A 91 23.35 -0.94 0.21
CA THR A 91 23.69 -1.18 1.63
C THR A 91 24.53 -0.05 2.21
N ILE A 92 25.45 0.52 1.43
CA ILE A 92 26.25 1.68 1.84
C ILE A 92 25.34 2.90 2.05
N PHE A 93 24.46 3.18 1.08
CA PHE A 93 23.49 4.27 1.19
C PHE A 93 22.63 4.14 2.45
N GLU A 94 22.04 2.98 2.71
CA GLU A 94 21.20 2.76 3.91
C GLU A 94 21.98 3.00 5.21
N LYS A 95 23.21 2.49 5.31
CA LYS A 95 24.08 2.72 6.48
C LYS A 95 24.43 4.20 6.65
N GLU A 96 24.69 4.92 5.56
CA GLU A 96 25.00 6.35 5.64
C GLU A 96 23.79 7.17 6.12
N VAL A 97 22.57 6.80 5.70
CA VAL A 97 21.33 7.43 6.18
C VAL A 97 21.11 7.13 7.67
N GLU A 98 21.42 5.92 8.13
CA GLU A 98 21.36 5.52 9.54
C GLU A 98 22.19 6.43 10.43
N VAL A 99 23.47 6.53 10.09
CA VAL A 99 24.47 7.28 10.85
C VAL A 99 24.10 8.77 10.90
N LYS A 100 23.69 9.35 9.77
CA LYS A 100 23.32 10.78 9.69
C LYS A 100 22.06 11.12 10.49
N THR A 101 21.14 10.18 10.65
CA THR A 101 19.86 10.42 11.33
C THR A 101 19.94 10.16 12.84
N GLY A 102 21.02 9.54 13.33
CA GLY A 102 21.23 9.27 14.76
C GLY A 102 20.20 8.31 15.37
N ARG A 103 19.46 7.57 14.53
CA ARG A 103 18.48 6.57 14.93
C ARG A 103 19.11 5.19 14.74
N ASN A 104 19.04 4.31 15.75
CA ASN A 104 19.36 2.88 15.62
C ASN A 104 18.41 2.11 14.69
N THR A 105 17.42 2.82 14.13
CA THR A 105 16.38 2.35 13.22
C THR A 105 16.25 3.38 12.12
N THR A 106 17.20 3.37 11.18
CA THR A 106 16.84 3.73 9.80
C THR A 106 15.66 2.86 9.47
N MET A 107 14.61 3.44 8.89
CA MET A 107 13.40 2.75 8.46
C MET A 107 13.80 1.60 7.50
N GLY A 108 14.09 0.45 8.10
CA GLY A 108 14.88 -0.60 7.49
C GLY A 108 14.02 -1.29 6.48
N THR A 109 14.43 -1.28 5.21
CA THR A 109 13.76 -2.05 4.15
C THR A 109 13.55 -3.50 4.55
N ARG A 110 14.40 -4.09 5.40
CA ARG A 110 14.23 -5.44 5.94
C ARG A 110 13.11 -5.55 6.97
N GLU A 111 12.99 -4.60 7.90
CA GLU A 111 11.97 -4.62 8.95
C GLU A 111 10.60 -4.23 8.39
N TYR A 112 10.56 -3.29 7.44
CA TYR A 112 9.36 -2.99 6.64
C TYR A 112 8.98 -4.13 5.68
N LEU A 113 9.93 -4.80 5.01
CA LEU A 113 9.58 -5.98 4.20
C LEU A 113 9.01 -7.10 5.07
N LEU A 114 9.55 -7.29 6.29
CA LEU A 114 9.00 -8.22 7.27
C LEU A 114 7.63 -7.79 7.77
N GLU A 115 7.44 -6.51 8.09
CA GLU A 115 6.18 -5.96 8.60
C GLU A 115 5.11 -5.96 7.51
N LYS A 116 5.45 -5.58 6.28
CA LYS A 116 4.59 -5.67 5.10
C LYS A 116 4.24 -7.11 4.77
N ALA A 117 5.19 -8.04 4.82
CA ALA A 117 4.91 -9.47 4.65
C ALA A 117 3.95 -9.97 5.74
N LYS A 118 4.22 -9.66 7.02
CA LYS A 118 3.33 -10.00 8.15
C LYS A 118 1.94 -9.38 8.00
N ASN A 119 1.84 -8.13 7.59
CA ASN A 119 0.56 -7.44 7.40
C ASN A 119 -0.21 -8.00 6.20
N GLN A 120 0.47 -8.37 5.11
CA GLN A 120 -0.14 -9.07 3.97
C GLN A 120 -0.61 -10.46 4.35
N GLU A 121 0.15 -11.19 5.16
CA GLU A 121 -0.26 -12.50 5.69
C GLU A 121 -1.47 -12.37 6.63
N ARG A 122 -1.46 -11.40 7.55
CA ARG A 122 -2.62 -11.11 8.43
C ARG A 122 -3.86 -10.73 7.63
N ALA A 123 -3.74 -9.82 6.67
CA ALA A 123 -4.86 -9.41 5.83
C ALA A 123 -5.41 -10.57 4.96
N LYS A 124 -4.55 -11.48 4.49
CA LYS A 124 -4.98 -12.70 3.80
C LYS A 124 -5.67 -13.67 4.76
N ALA A 125 -5.13 -13.85 5.97
CA ALA A 125 -5.71 -14.72 6.98
C ALA A 125 -7.09 -14.22 7.44
N GLU A 126 -7.25 -12.91 7.66
CA GLU A 126 -8.53 -12.28 7.99
C GLU A 126 -9.56 -12.48 6.88
N LYS A 127 -9.17 -12.24 5.62
CA LYS A 127 -10.06 -12.48 4.46
C LYS A 127 -10.46 -13.96 4.33
N LEU A 128 -9.55 -14.89 4.56
CA LEU A 128 -9.86 -16.32 4.54
C LEU A 128 -10.82 -16.69 5.67
N LEU A 129 -10.61 -16.15 6.87
CA LEU A 129 -11.45 -16.41 8.03
C LEU A 129 -12.85 -15.79 7.89
N GLU A 130 -12.94 -14.61 7.27
CA GLU A 130 -14.21 -13.97 6.91
C GLU A 130 -14.94 -14.76 5.81
N GLN A 131 -14.22 -15.28 4.82
CA GLN A 131 -14.79 -16.17 3.80
C GLN A 131 -15.29 -17.50 4.39
N GLU A 132 -14.55 -18.12 5.33
CA GLU A 132 -15.02 -19.33 6.01
C GLU A 132 -16.24 -19.06 6.89
N ARG A 133 -16.27 -17.94 7.62
CA ARG A 133 -17.45 -17.55 8.40
C ARG A 133 -18.67 -17.31 7.50
N ALA A 134 -18.48 -16.60 6.39
CA ALA A 134 -19.55 -16.36 5.42
C ALA A 134 -20.06 -17.66 4.78
N LYS A 135 -19.18 -18.62 4.49
CA LYS A 135 -19.60 -19.95 4.00
C LYS A 135 -20.36 -20.74 5.06
N ALA A 136 -19.86 -20.77 6.29
CA ALA A 136 -20.53 -21.46 7.39
C ALA A 136 -21.92 -20.86 7.70
N GLU A 137 -22.07 -19.54 7.63
CA GLU A 137 -23.36 -18.88 7.75
C GLU A 137 -24.29 -19.17 6.57
N ALA A 138 -23.77 -19.20 5.34
CA ALA A 138 -24.54 -19.58 4.16
C ALA A 138 -25.05 -21.03 4.25
N GLU A 139 -24.20 -21.97 4.67
CA GLU A 139 -24.59 -23.38 4.88
C GLU A 139 -25.66 -23.54 5.97
N LYS A 140 -25.52 -22.81 7.09
CA LYS A 140 -26.56 -22.77 8.12
C LYS A 140 -27.89 -22.23 7.58
N ARG A 141 -27.85 -21.19 6.75
CA ARG A 141 -29.04 -20.61 6.11
C ARG A 141 -29.67 -21.57 5.09
N THR A 142 -28.89 -22.31 4.31
CA THR A 142 -29.44 -23.32 3.38
C THR A 142 -30.09 -24.48 4.13
N ILE A 143 -29.46 -24.98 5.20
CA ILE A 143 -30.02 -26.04 6.04
C ILE A 143 -31.32 -25.57 6.72
N ALA A 144 -31.34 -24.33 7.23
CA ALA A 144 -32.55 -23.75 7.82
C ALA A 144 -33.69 -23.63 6.80
N LEU A 145 -33.37 -23.24 5.56
CA LEU A 145 -34.35 -23.11 4.48
C LEU A 145 -34.90 -24.48 4.02
N GLU A 146 -34.07 -25.52 3.97
CA GLU A 146 -34.51 -26.89 3.71
C GLU A 146 -35.43 -27.41 4.82
N PHE A 147 -35.07 -27.23 6.10
CA PHE A 147 -35.93 -27.64 7.20
C PHE A 147 -37.25 -26.86 7.26
N LYS A 148 -37.23 -25.57 6.89
CA LYS A 148 -38.45 -24.76 6.77
C LYS A 148 -39.37 -25.32 5.67
N LYS A 149 -38.83 -25.71 4.52
CA LYS A 149 -39.58 -26.37 3.42
C LYS A 149 -40.13 -27.74 3.82
N MET A 150 -39.43 -28.47 4.69
CA MET A 150 -39.87 -29.76 5.23
C MET A 150 -40.93 -29.63 6.34
N GLY A 151 -41.31 -28.42 6.76
CA GLY A 151 -42.33 -28.18 7.77
C GLY A 151 -41.86 -28.38 9.21
N VAL A 152 -40.54 -28.34 9.47
CA VAL A 152 -39.99 -28.40 10.83
C VAL A 152 -40.29 -27.09 11.56
N SER A 153 -40.54 -27.17 12.88
CA SER A 153 -40.86 -25.99 13.67
C SER A 153 -39.69 -25.00 13.71
N ILE A 154 -39.98 -23.69 13.63
CA ILE A 154 -38.97 -22.62 13.61
C ILE A 154 -38.10 -22.67 14.89
N ALA A 155 -38.69 -23.06 16.02
CA ALA A 155 -37.99 -23.21 17.29
C ALA A 155 -36.94 -24.34 17.25
N ASP A 156 -37.26 -25.45 16.60
CA ASP A 156 -36.32 -26.58 16.46
C ASP A 156 -35.20 -26.26 15.46
N ILE A 157 -35.51 -25.52 14.39
CA ILE A 157 -34.51 -25.05 13.41
C ILE A 157 -33.54 -24.07 14.06
N ALA A 158 -34.03 -23.11 14.86
CA ALA A 158 -33.20 -22.17 15.61
C ALA A 158 -32.25 -22.90 16.56
N LYS A 159 -32.75 -23.93 17.25
CA LYS A 159 -31.96 -24.76 18.17
C LYS A 159 -30.90 -25.61 17.45
N GLY A 160 -31.19 -26.11 16.24
CA GLY A 160 -30.27 -26.95 15.47
C GLY A 160 -29.21 -26.19 14.66
N THR A 161 -29.54 -25.00 14.17
CA THR A 161 -28.65 -24.20 13.30
C THR A 161 -27.93 -23.06 14.03
N GLY A 162 -28.45 -22.66 15.20
CA GLY A 162 -27.95 -21.53 15.98
C GLY A 162 -28.27 -20.16 15.37
N LEU A 163 -29.18 -20.09 14.39
CA LEU A 163 -29.72 -18.86 13.80
C LEU A 163 -30.86 -18.31 14.67
N SER A 164 -31.07 -16.99 14.61
CA SER A 164 -32.19 -16.37 15.33
C SER A 164 -33.54 -16.68 14.66
N ILE A 165 -34.62 -16.63 15.45
CA ILE A 165 -35.98 -16.89 14.96
C ILE A 165 -36.38 -15.89 13.87
N GLU A 166 -35.97 -14.63 14.01
CA GLU A 166 -36.21 -13.55 13.03
C GLU A 166 -35.48 -13.81 11.71
N GLU A 167 -34.23 -14.28 11.76
CA GLU A 167 -33.48 -14.64 10.55
C GLU A 167 -34.14 -15.81 9.82
N ILE A 168 -34.61 -16.83 10.53
CA ILE A 168 -35.28 -17.99 9.93
C ILE A 168 -36.65 -17.64 9.34
N ASP A 169 -37.39 -16.72 9.99
CA ASP A 169 -38.69 -16.27 9.50
C ASP A 169 -38.55 -15.46 8.20
N SER A 170 -37.49 -14.64 8.12
CA SER A 170 -37.15 -13.82 6.93
C SER A 170 -36.62 -14.62 5.73
N LEU A 171 -36.21 -15.88 5.91
CA LEU A 171 -35.79 -16.76 4.82
C LEU A 171 -37.02 -17.20 4.00
N VAL A 172 -37.18 -16.66 2.79
CA VAL A 172 -38.27 -16.98 1.85
C VAL A 172 -37.86 -18.08 0.88
#